data_AF-A0A1B2E5L3-F1
#
_entry.id   AF-A0A1B2E5L3-F1
#
_cell.length_a   1.000
_cell.length_b   1.000
_cell.length_c   1.000
_cell.angle_alpha   90.00
_cell.angle_beta   90.00
_cell.angle_gamma   90.00
#
_symmetry.space_group_name_H-M   'P 1'
#
loop_
_entity.id
_entity.type
_entity.pdbx_description
1 polymer ?
#
loop_
_entity_poly.entity_id
_entity_poly.type
_entity_poly.pdbx_seq_one_letter_code
_entity_poly.pdbx_strand_id
1 'polypeptide(L)'
;MGNTISLPVKFNDAVEPISMSNGLTSVFIEVLVISGSILANTDREKELIIWLAQRDQSVVGIGTVGFDIDEMPWTVNSFASEKDFMLRTISHAAKGLGWEKLSYEPHQDRVVHGLKRFGSMIQAFDQEDVNMDNYIEWAEIEEGDDNPTIPRGYPKCEQHNIYLSCHGCIICNNGS
;
A
#
# COMPACT_ATOMS: atom_id res chain seq x y z
N MET A 1 -1.19 -18.60 10.31
CA MET A 1 -1.08 -17.17 10.66
C MET A 1 -0.93 -16.37 9.39
N GLY A 2 -1.58 -15.22 9.31
CA GLY A 2 -1.72 -14.41 8.10
C GLY A 2 -2.11 -12.98 8.46
N ASN A 3 -2.17 -12.10 7.47
CA ASN A 3 -2.59 -10.71 7.64
C ASN A 3 -4.02 -10.53 7.14
N THR A 4 -4.74 -9.60 7.74
CA THR A 4 -6.09 -9.22 7.32
C THR A 4 -6.09 -7.76 6.90
N ILE A 5 -6.72 -7.46 5.76
CA ILE A 5 -7.09 -6.10 5.37
C ILE A 5 -8.60 -6.00 5.51
N SER A 6 -9.09 -4.98 6.23
CA SER A 6 -10.50 -4.85 6.57
C SER A 6 -11.03 -3.44 6.32
N LEU A 7 -12.35 -3.30 6.17
CA LEU A 7 -12.98 -1.98 6.23
C LEU A 7 -13.20 -1.61 7.69
N PRO A 8 -13.34 -0.32 8.02
CA PRO A 8 -13.72 0.08 9.38
C PRO A 8 -14.94 -0.71 9.85
N VAL A 9 -14.97 -1.11 11.12
CA VAL A 9 -15.96 -2.05 11.72
C VAL A 9 -17.42 -1.74 11.34
N LYS A 10 -17.76 -0.46 11.14
CA LYS A 10 -19.08 0.00 10.69
C LYS A 10 -19.51 -0.51 9.30
N PHE A 11 -18.61 -1.09 8.52
CA PHE A 11 -18.81 -1.63 7.17
C PHE A 11 -18.66 -3.15 7.08
N ASN A 12 -18.57 -3.87 8.20
CA ASN A 12 -18.35 -5.31 8.20
C ASN A 12 -19.38 -6.10 7.36
N ASP A 13 -20.60 -5.57 7.20
CA ASP A 13 -21.67 -6.20 6.41
C ASP A 13 -21.63 -5.81 4.91
N ALA A 14 -20.84 -4.82 4.51
CA ALA A 14 -20.80 -4.30 3.14
C ALA A 14 -19.83 -5.08 2.25
N VAL A 15 -18.61 -5.35 2.74
CA VAL A 15 -17.57 -6.11 2.03
C VAL A 15 -16.77 -6.92 3.05
N GLU A 16 -16.74 -8.25 2.94
CA GLU A 16 -16.01 -9.04 3.95
C GLU A 16 -14.48 -8.82 3.80
N PRO A 17 -13.72 -8.88 4.92
CA PRO A 17 -12.27 -8.65 4.93
C PRO A 17 -11.47 -9.61 4.04
N ILE A 18 -10.25 -9.23 3.72
CA ILE A 18 -9.29 -10.06 2.96
C ILE A 18 -8.30 -10.67 3.95
N SER A 19 -8.38 -11.97 4.17
CA SER A 19 -7.35 -12.70 4.92
C SER A 19 -6.38 -13.38 3.96
N MET A 20 -5.09 -13.13 4.13
CA MET A 20 -4.01 -13.64 3.28
C MET A 20 -2.92 -14.30 4.11
N SER A 21 -2.27 -15.32 3.56
CA SER A 21 -1.02 -15.82 4.15
C SER A 21 0.07 -14.75 4.06
N ASN A 22 1.06 -14.81 4.94
CA ASN A 22 2.15 -13.82 4.96
C ASN A 22 2.85 -13.68 3.60
N GLY A 23 3.12 -14.82 2.93
CA GLY A 23 3.70 -14.82 1.59
C GLY A 23 2.78 -14.16 0.55
N LEU A 24 1.47 -14.45 0.57
CA LEU A 24 0.53 -13.80 -0.33
C LEU A 24 0.42 -12.29 -0.05
N THR A 25 0.44 -11.89 1.22
CA THR A 25 0.44 -10.48 1.62
C THR A 25 1.68 -9.75 1.11
N SER A 26 2.86 -10.37 1.17
CA SER A 26 4.11 -9.77 0.64
C SER A 26 3.96 -9.42 -0.82
N VAL A 27 3.61 -10.41 -1.65
CA VAL A 27 3.41 -10.22 -3.10
C VAL A 27 2.34 -9.17 -3.37
N PHE A 28 1.23 -9.22 -2.63
CA PHE A 28 0.11 -8.30 -2.78
C PHE A 28 0.53 -6.84 -2.58
N ILE A 29 1.31 -6.55 -1.52
CA ILE A 29 1.82 -5.20 -1.27
C ILE A 29 2.87 -4.83 -2.33
N GLU A 30 3.79 -5.72 -2.66
CA GLU A 30 4.83 -5.50 -3.68
C GLU A 30 4.24 -5.07 -5.02
N VAL A 31 3.23 -5.76 -5.53
CA VAL A 31 2.61 -5.42 -6.83
C VAL A 31 1.83 -4.10 -6.80
N LEU A 32 1.26 -3.73 -5.64
CA LEU A 32 0.63 -2.41 -5.45
C LEU A 32 1.69 -1.32 -5.46
N VAL A 33 2.78 -1.50 -4.73
CA VAL A 33 3.88 -0.53 -4.66
C VAL A 33 4.54 -0.35 -6.02
N ILE A 34 4.76 -1.45 -6.76
CA ILE A 34 5.32 -1.41 -8.11
C ILE A 34 4.39 -0.61 -9.06
N SER A 35 3.12 -1.03 -9.17
CA SER A 35 2.15 -0.39 -10.07
C SER A 35 1.96 1.08 -9.71
N GLY A 36 1.80 1.37 -8.43
CA GLY A 36 1.63 2.73 -7.93
C GLY A 36 2.86 3.60 -8.15
N SER A 37 4.07 3.06 -7.99
CA SER A 37 5.31 3.79 -8.25
C SER A 37 5.48 4.17 -9.72
N ILE A 38 4.91 3.39 -10.64
CA ILE A 38 4.88 3.71 -12.08
C ILE A 38 3.86 4.81 -12.37
N LEU A 39 2.73 4.81 -11.67
CA LEU A 39 1.58 5.67 -11.96
C LEU A 39 1.57 7.01 -11.22
N ALA A 40 2.18 7.10 -10.04
CA ALA A 40 2.10 8.29 -9.18
C ALA A 40 2.81 9.50 -9.82
N ASN A 41 2.11 10.64 -9.82
CA ASN A 41 2.61 11.91 -10.32
C ASN A 41 2.59 13.00 -9.25
N THR A 42 1.53 13.04 -8.45
CA THR A 42 1.39 14.04 -7.37
C THR A 42 2.05 13.56 -6.08
N ASP A 43 2.37 14.48 -5.18
CA ASP A 43 2.98 14.13 -3.89
C ASP A 43 2.07 13.24 -3.04
N ARG A 44 0.76 13.50 -3.05
CA ARG A 44 -0.26 12.65 -2.39
C ARG A 44 -0.27 11.22 -2.92
N GLU A 45 -0.20 11.04 -4.23
CA GLU A 45 -0.11 9.71 -4.85
C GLU A 45 1.19 9.00 -4.41
N LYS A 46 2.32 9.71 -4.33
CA LYS A 46 3.61 9.14 -3.87
C LYS A 46 3.53 8.71 -2.40
N GLU A 47 2.96 9.55 -1.55
CA GLU A 47 2.79 9.28 -0.12
C GLU A 47 1.95 8.02 0.13
N LEU A 48 0.84 7.83 -0.60
CA LEU A 48 0.05 6.59 -0.52
C LEU A 48 0.88 5.34 -0.85
N ILE A 49 1.74 5.43 -1.86
CA ILE A 49 2.60 4.32 -2.26
C ILE A 49 3.72 4.08 -1.24
N ILE A 50 4.28 5.13 -0.65
CA ILE A 50 5.30 5.02 0.40
C ILE A 50 4.69 4.37 1.64
N TRP A 51 3.48 4.74 2.04
CA TRP A 51 2.78 4.11 3.16
C TRP A 51 2.57 2.62 2.91
N LEU A 52 2.15 2.22 1.69
CA LEU A 52 2.06 0.80 1.33
C LEU A 52 3.43 0.11 1.39
N ALA A 53 4.50 0.78 0.92
CA ALA A 53 5.86 0.25 0.96
C ALA A 53 6.42 0.09 2.38
N GLN A 54 5.83 0.72 3.40
CA GLN A 54 6.18 0.51 4.82
C GLN A 54 5.53 -0.74 5.41
N ARG A 55 4.52 -1.33 4.74
CA ARG A 55 3.89 -2.60 5.12
C ARG A 55 4.76 -3.79 4.68
N ASP A 56 6.06 -3.68 4.94
CA ASP A 56 7.09 -4.62 4.54
C ASP A 56 7.40 -5.63 5.66
N GLN A 57 6.88 -6.85 5.50
CA GLN A 57 7.01 -7.92 6.49
C GLN A 57 8.44 -8.38 6.74
N SER A 58 9.40 -8.13 5.82
CA SER A 58 10.81 -8.46 6.10
C SER A 58 11.44 -7.51 7.11
N VAL A 59 10.84 -6.34 7.34
CA VAL A 59 11.36 -5.32 8.26
C VAL A 59 10.51 -5.21 9.52
N VAL A 60 9.18 -5.11 9.40
CA VAL A 60 8.29 -4.89 10.55
C VAL A 60 7.81 -6.17 11.24
N GLY A 61 8.26 -7.33 10.75
CA GLY A 61 7.90 -8.64 11.26
C GLY A 61 6.73 -9.29 10.52
N ILE A 62 6.67 -10.61 10.64
CA ILE A 62 5.70 -11.45 9.94
C ILE A 62 4.34 -11.38 10.64
N GLY A 63 3.28 -11.09 9.89
CA GLY A 63 1.90 -11.08 10.41
C GLY A 63 1.46 -9.77 11.07
N THR A 64 2.23 -8.69 10.92
CA THR A 64 1.97 -7.37 11.54
C THR A 64 1.58 -6.29 10.52
N VAL A 65 1.35 -6.66 9.26
CA VAL A 65 1.11 -5.72 8.16
C VAL A 65 -0.33 -5.69 7.67
N GLY A 66 -1.23 -6.37 8.37
CA GLY A 66 -2.66 -6.12 8.20
C GLY A 66 -3.00 -4.68 8.57
N PHE A 67 -4.03 -4.13 7.94
CA PHE A 67 -4.47 -2.76 8.19
C PHE A 67 -5.94 -2.59 7.80
N ASP A 68 -6.58 -1.60 8.39
CA ASP A 68 -7.92 -1.17 8.01
C ASP A 68 -7.86 -0.07 6.95
N ILE A 69 -8.87 0.01 6.07
CA ILE A 69 -8.85 1.00 4.97
C ILE A 69 -8.75 2.43 5.50
N ASP A 70 -9.34 2.76 6.65
CA ASP A 70 -9.23 4.08 7.26
C ASP A 70 -7.84 4.40 7.82
N GLU A 71 -7.00 3.40 8.11
CA GLU A 71 -5.60 3.59 8.53
C GLU A 71 -4.69 4.07 7.40
N MET A 72 -5.10 3.89 6.13
CA MET A 72 -4.38 4.47 5.01
C MET A 72 -4.36 6.00 5.14
N PRO A 73 -3.31 6.68 4.63
CA PRO A 73 -3.04 8.10 4.92
C PRO A 73 -3.89 9.01 4.03
N TRP A 74 -5.21 8.80 4.00
CA TRP A 74 -6.15 9.60 3.23
C TRP A 74 -6.21 11.03 3.74
N THR A 75 -6.57 11.96 2.86
CA THR A 75 -6.91 13.31 3.27
C THR A 75 -8.28 13.73 2.76
N VAL A 76 -9.05 14.41 3.62
CA VAL A 76 -10.42 14.86 3.29
C VAL A 76 -10.44 15.74 2.04
N ASN A 77 -9.44 16.61 1.87
CA ASN A 77 -9.39 17.58 0.77
C ASN A 77 -9.08 16.97 -0.60
N SER A 78 -8.28 15.89 -0.65
CA SER A 78 -7.93 15.20 -1.91
C SER A 78 -8.46 13.76 -2.00
N PHE A 79 -9.37 13.37 -1.11
CA PHE A 79 -9.89 12.01 -1.01
C PHE A 79 -10.36 11.45 -2.35
N ALA A 80 -11.16 12.19 -3.11
CA ALA A 80 -11.68 11.72 -4.40
C ALA A 80 -10.56 11.36 -5.39
N SER A 81 -9.53 12.20 -5.51
CA SER A 81 -8.37 11.93 -6.37
C SER A 81 -7.48 10.81 -5.85
N GLU A 82 -7.33 10.70 -4.52
CA GLU A 82 -6.57 9.64 -3.87
C GLU A 82 -7.26 8.27 -4.06
N LYS A 83 -8.59 8.21 -3.89
CA LYS A 83 -9.43 7.03 -4.14
C LYS A 83 -9.35 6.60 -5.61
N ASP A 84 -9.48 7.53 -6.54
CA ASP A 84 -9.31 7.24 -7.99
C ASP A 84 -7.92 6.68 -8.29
N PHE A 85 -6.87 7.30 -7.74
CA PHE A 85 -5.50 6.81 -7.90
C PHE A 85 -5.32 5.39 -7.38
N MET A 86 -5.83 5.08 -6.20
CA MET A 86 -5.73 3.73 -5.63
C MET A 86 -6.48 2.71 -6.47
N LEU A 87 -7.69 3.04 -6.96
CA LEU A 87 -8.44 2.17 -7.87
C LEU A 87 -7.70 1.92 -9.20
N ARG A 88 -7.08 2.95 -9.78
CA ARG A 88 -6.21 2.81 -10.96
C ARG A 88 -5.01 1.91 -10.68
N THR A 89 -4.33 2.14 -9.56
CA THR A 89 -3.17 1.36 -9.11
C THR A 89 -3.51 -0.12 -8.98
N ILE A 90 -4.64 -0.42 -8.32
CA ILE A 90 -5.16 -1.78 -8.15
C ILE A 90 -5.49 -2.41 -9.50
N SER A 91 -6.19 -1.69 -10.38
CA SER A 91 -6.55 -2.20 -11.70
C SER A 91 -5.33 -2.52 -12.56
N HIS A 92 -4.27 -1.70 -12.50
CA HIS A 92 -3.04 -1.93 -13.25
C HIS A 92 -2.19 -3.04 -12.63
N ALA A 93 -2.11 -3.12 -11.30
CA ALA A 93 -1.46 -4.23 -10.61
C ALA A 93 -2.13 -5.57 -10.98
N ALA A 94 -3.47 -5.60 -11.04
CA ALA A 94 -4.23 -6.79 -11.42
C ALA A 94 -4.05 -7.19 -12.90
N LYS A 95 -3.59 -6.26 -13.75
CA LYS A 95 -3.23 -6.50 -15.16
C LYS A 95 -1.74 -6.88 -15.33
N GLY A 96 -0.98 -6.97 -14.25
CA GLY A 96 0.43 -7.35 -14.29
C GLY A 96 1.40 -6.18 -14.49
N LEU A 97 0.97 -4.92 -14.33
CA LEU A 97 1.87 -3.77 -14.53
C LEU A 97 3.07 -3.85 -13.57
N GLY A 98 4.27 -4.02 -14.15
CA GLY A 98 5.54 -4.03 -13.42
C GLY A 98 5.90 -5.35 -12.75
N TRP A 99 5.12 -6.42 -12.96
CA TRP A 99 5.37 -7.72 -12.32
C TRP A 99 6.71 -8.34 -12.72
N GLU A 100 7.29 -7.93 -13.85
CA GLU A 100 8.63 -8.32 -14.28
C GLU A 100 9.76 -7.89 -13.32
N LYS A 101 9.45 -7.01 -12.35
CA LYS A 101 10.37 -6.59 -11.28
C LYS A 101 10.44 -7.57 -10.11
N LEU A 102 9.51 -8.52 -10.02
CA LEU A 102 9.56 -9.58 -9.01
C LEU A 102 10.66 -10.58 -9.38
N SER A 103 11.40 -11.05 -8.39
CA SER A 103 12.45 -12.08 -8.57
C SER A 103 11.88 -13.50 -8.69
N TYR A 104 10.56 -13.64 -8.58
CA TYR A 104 9.83 -14.91 -8.58
C TYR A 104 8.52 -14.78 -9.36
N GLU A 105 7.95 -15.91 -9.79
CA GLU A 105 6.64 -15.95 -10.43
C GLU A 105 5.54 -16.10 -9.36
N PRO A 106 4.69 -15.08 -9.14
CA PRO A 106 3.66 -15.17 -8.12
C PRO A 106 2.49 -16.07 -8.57
N HIS A 107 1.74 -16.60 -7.60
CA HIS A 107 0.45 -17.26 -7.86
C HIS A 107 -0.60 -16.22 -8.32
N GLN A 108 -0.57 -15.88 -9.61
CA GLN A 108 -1.27 -14.73 -10.17
C GLN A 108 -2.76 -14.68 -9.80
N ASP A 109 -3.46 -15.80 -9.93
CA ASP A 109 -4.90 -15.88 -9.63
C ASP A 109 -5.23 -15.48 -8.19
N ARG A 110 -4.39 -15.87 -7.22
CA ARG A 110 -4.59 -15.54 -5.81
C ARG A 110 -4.34 -14.05 -5.55
N VAL A 111 -3.28 -13.50 -6.16
CA VAL A 111 -2.94 -12.07 -6.04
C VAL A 111 -4.04 -11.22 -6.68
N VAL A 112 -4.46 -11.55 -7.90
CA VAL A 112 -5.52 -10.84 -8.63
C VAL A 112 -6.85 -10.91 -7.90
N HIS A 113 -7.20 -12.06 -7.31
CA HIS A 113 -8.39 -12.17 -6.47
C HIS A 113 -8.33 -11.23 -5.26
N GLY A 114 -7.19 -11.19 -4.55
CA GLY A 114 -6.96 -10.23 -3.46
C GLY A 114 -7.09 -8.78 -3.91
N LEU A 115 -6.46 -8.41 -5.03
CA LEU A 115 -6.52 -7.06 -5.60
C LEU A 115 -7.94 -6.62 -5.96
N LYS A 116 -8.73 -7.49 -6.58
CA LYS A 116 -10.14 -7.17 -6.92
C LYS A 116 -10.98 -6.94 -5.68
N ARG A 117 -10.76 -7.73 -4.63
CA ARG A 117 -11.46 -7.57 -3.37
C ARG A 117 -11.05 -6.30 -2.65
N PHE A 118 -9.76 -5.98 -2.66
CA PHE A 118 -9.25 -4.72 -2.12
C PHE A 118 -9.83 -3.51 -2.87
N GLY A 119 -9.90 -3.59 -4.20
CA GLY A 119 -10.58 -2.57 -5.01
C GLY A 119 -12.05 -2.38 -4.64
N SER A 120 -12.76 -3.45 -4.30
CA SER A 120 -14.17 -3.37 -3.84
C SER A 120 -14.28 -2.66 -2.49
N MET A 121 -13.33 -2.90 -1.58
CA MET A 121 -13.26 -2.19 -0.29
C MET A 121 -12.96 -0.71 -0.48
N ILE A 122 -11.95 -0.37 -1.29
CA ILE A 122 -11.63 1.03 -1.63
C ILE A 122 -12.83 1.72 -2.27
N GLN A 123 -13.60 1.02 -3.10
CA GLN A 123 -14.80 1.56 -3.73
C GLN A 123 -15.91 1.86 -2.72
N ALA A 124 -16.06 1.02 -1.70
CA ALA A 124 -17.06 1.18 -0.64
C ALA A 124 -16.69 2.21 0.45
N PHE A 125 -15.40 2.54 0.60
CA PHE A 125 -14.92 3.49 1.60
C PHE A 125 -15.18 4.94 1.17
N ASP A 126 -15.79 5.77 2.01
CA ASP A 126 -16.20 7.13 1.64
C ASP A 126 -15.48 8.23 2.43
N GLN A 127 -15.57 9.46 1.92
CA GLN A 127 -14.86 10.61 2.48
C GLN A 127 -15.25 10.90 3.94
N GLU A 128 -16.50 10.60 4.30
CA GLU A 128 -17.04 10.77 5.65
C GLU A 128 -16.37 9.84 6.68
N ASP A 129 -15.66 8.82 6.20
CA ASP A 129 -15.00 7.81 7.01
C ASP A 129 -13.50 8.06 7.16
N VAL A 130 -12.98 9.09 6.49
CA VAL A 130 -11.57 9.46 6.58
C VAL A 130 -11.26 9.97 7.98
N ASN A 131 -10.36 9.28 8.66
CA ASN A 131 -9.73 9.76 9.88
C ASN A 131 -8.41 10.48 9.54
N MET A 132 -8.42 11.81 9.58
CA MET A 132 -7.23 12.63 9.30
C MET A 132 -6.09 12.40 10.28
N ASP A 133 -6.37 11.94 11.50
CA ASP A 133 -5.34 11.69 12.51
C ASP A 133 -4.35 10.61 12.04
N ASN A 134 -4.82 9.61 11.30
CA ASN A 134 -3.97 8.58 10.70
C ASN A 134 -2.92 9.18 9.75
N TYR A 135 -3.29 10.21 8.97
CA TYR A 135 -2.32 10.92 8.14
C TYR A 135 -1.39 11.82 8.95
N ILE A 136 -1.94 12.60 9.88
CA ILE A 136 -1.20 13.57 10.68
C ILE A 136 -0.13 12.86 11.52
N GLU A 137 -0.50 11.80 12.24
CA GLU A 137 0.42 11.00 13.05
C GLU A 137 1.48 10.32 12.20
N TRP A 138 1.09 9.77 11.04
CA TRP A 138 2.04 9.12 10.14
C TRP A 138 3.03 10.10 9.50
N ALA A 139 2.58 11.30 9.13
CA ALA A 139 3.39 12.31 8.45
C ALA A 139 4.19 13.20 9.42
N GLU A 140 4.03 13.02 10.73
CA GLU A 140 4.76 13.77 11.74
C GLU A 140 6.27 13.49 11.62
N ILE A 141 7.07 14.56 11.59
CA ILE A 141 8.53 14.50 11.53
C ILE A 141 9.04 15.07 12.86
N GLU A 142 9.67 14.23 13.67
CA GLU A 142 10.30 14.68 14.90
C GLU A 142 11.56 15.52 14.60
N GLU A 143 11.84 16.53 15.43
CA GLU A 143 13.06 17.32 15.29
C GLU A 143 14.31 16.44 15.40
N GLY A 144 15.14 16.45 14.36
CA GLY A 144 16.37 15.64 14.31
C GLY A 144 16.17 14.23 13.77
N ASP A 145 14.99 13.89 13.24
CA ASP A 145 14.80 12.61 12.53
C ASP A 145 15.48 12.63 11.16
N ASP A 146 16.57 11.86 11.07
CA ASP A 146 17.33 11.65 9.84
C ASP A 146 16.65 10.65 8.87
N ASN A 147 15.65 9.89 9.35
CA ASN A 147 14.93 8.86 8.58
C ASN A 147 13.40 9.01 8.71
N PRO A 148 12.82 10.14 8.23
CA PRO A 148 11.38 10.39 8.35
C PRO A 148 10.56 9.30 7.66
N THR A 149 9.36 9.07 8.18
CA THR A 149 8.37 8.14 7.62
C THR A 149 8.16 8.39 6.12
N ILE A 150 8.05 9.66 5.72
CA ILE A 150 8.00 10.10 4.33
C ILE A 150 9.40 10.57 3.92
N PRO A 151 10.15 9.81 3.09
CA PRO A 151 11.49 10.21 2.72
C PRO A 151 11.51 11.49 1.87
N ARG A 152 12.39 12.42 2.24
CA ARG A 152 12.49 13.74 1.59
C ARG A 152 12.79 13.59 0.10
N GLY A 153 11.97 14.23 -0.73
CA GLY A 153 12.13 14.24 -2.19
C GLY A 153 11.60 13.00 -2.91
N TYR A 154 10.92 12.08 -2.20
CA TYR A 154 10.31 10.87 -2.77
C TYR A 154 11.30 10.03 -3.60
N PRO A 155 12.47 9.67 -3.05
CA PRO A 155 13.49 8.94 -3.77
C PRO A 155 12.96 7.56 -4.22
N LYS A 156 13.51 7.09 -5.34
CA LYS A 156 13.24 5.75 -5.87
C LYS A 156 14.47 4.86 -5.78
N CYS A 157 14.25 3.56 -5.61
CA CYS A 157 15.28 2.55 -5.68
C CYS A 157 15.96 2.57 -7.05
N GLU A 158 17.29 2.62 -7.10
CA GLU A 158 18.04 2.62 -8.37
C GLU A 158 17.87 1.32 -9.17
N GLN A 159 17.70 0.18 -8.48
CA GLN A 159 17.55 -1.13 -9.11
C GLN A 159 16.11 -1.36 -9.62
N HIS A 160 15.13 -1.09 -8.75
CA HIS A 160 13.73 -1.45 -9.02
C HIS A 160 12.90 -0.29 -9.57
N ASN A 161 13.38 0.95 -9.45
CA ASN A 161 12.69 2.19 -9.83
C ASN A 161 11.29 2.32 -9.19
N ILE A 162 11.18 1.94 -7.92
CA ILE A 162 9.98 2.10 -7.08
C ILE A 162 10.29 3.03 -5.90
N TYR A 163 9.28 3.67 -5.33
CA TYR A 163 9.49 4.58 -4.20
C TYR A 163 10.08 3.86 -3.00
N LEU A 164 11.04 4.53 -2.35
CA LEU A 164 11.62 4.07 -1.10
C LEU A 164 10.73 4.52 0.07
N SER A 165 10.63 3.68 1.09
CA SER A 165 10.16 4.06 2.42
C SER A 165 11.34 4.27 3.36
N CYS A 166 11.06 4.63 4.62
CA CYS A 166 12.06 4.61 5.69
C CYS A 166 12.68 3.21 5.94
N HIS A 167 12.11 2.16 5.35
CA HIS A 167 12.64 0.79 5.38
C HIS A 167 13.43 0.43 4.11
N GLY A 168 13.62 1.37 3.20
CA GLY A 168 14.28 1.14 1.91
C GLY A 168 13.31 0.62 0.85
N CYS A 169 13.80 -0.30 0.01
CA CYS A 169 13.04 -0.84 -1.12
C CYS A 169 12.43 -2.19 -0.76
N ILE A 170 11.10 -2.27 -0.77
CA ILE A 170 10.36 -3.49 -0.43
C ILE A 170 10.76 -4.72 -1.26
N ILE A 171 11.21 -4.52 -2.51
CA ILE A 171 11.67 -5.63 -3.37
C ILE A 171 13.09 -6.06 -3.00
N CYS A 172 14.00 -5.12 -2.75
CA CYS A 172 15.35 -5.44 -2.29
C CYS A 172 15.31 -6.21 -0.96
N ASN A 173 14.39 -5.85 -0.07
CA ASN A 173 14.29 -6.43 1.26
C ASN A 173 13.76 -7.88 1.23
N ASN A 174 12.88 -8.21 0.28
CA ASN A 174 12.30 -9.55 0.12
C ASN A 174 13.08 -10.49 -0.81
N GLY A 175 14.14 -10.02 -1.47
CA GLY A 175 14.92 -10.88 -2.36
C GLY A 175 16.15 -10.21 -2.97
N SER A 176 17.26 -10.32 -2.25
CA SER A 176 18.61 -10.45 -2.85
C SER A 176 18.99 -11.92 -2.98
#